data_AF-A0A853LLE3-F1
#
_entry.id   AF-A0A853LLE3-F1
#
_cell.length_a   1.000
_cell.length_b   1.000
_cell.length_c   1.000
_cell.angle_alpha   90.00
_cell.angle_beta   90.00
_cell.angle_gamma   90.00
#
_symmetry.space_group_name_H-M   'P 1'
#
loop_
_entity.id
_entity.type
_entity.pdbx_description
1 polymer ?
#
loop_
_entity_poly.entity_id
_entity_poly.type
_entity_poly.pdbx_seq_one_letter_code
_entity_poly.pdbx_strand_id
1 'polypeptide(L)'
;MQGLAIVTDPNLPTNLGNETPAGTEDPILIMRLSDNILWESGIRTRAMPETLSGQLTVRLQVFGYLAFTAARYPQSTAEITGLTAPTF
;
A
#
# COMPACT_ATOMS: atom_id res chain seq x y z
N MET A 1 6.04 -1.52 -24.28
CA MET A 1 5.32 -2.06 -23.09
C MET A 1 5.43 -3.57 -23.14
N GLN A 2 6.13 -4.21 -22.19
CA GLN A 2 6.56 -5.62 -22.27
C GLN A 2 5.42 -6.66 -22.07
N GLY A 3 4.16 -6.30 -22.35
CA GLY A 3 3.00 -7.16 -22.15
C GLY A 3 2.62 -7.45 -20.69
N LEU A 4 3.32 -6.84 -19.73
CA LEU A 4 3.03 -6.94 -18.30
C LEU A 4 1.85 -6.05 -17.93
N ALA A 5 1.01 -6.52 -17.00
CA ALA A 5 -0.07 -5.73 -16.44
C ALA A 5 0.53 -4.54 -15.65
N ILE A 6 0.03 -3.34 -15.92
CA ILE A 6 0.42 -2.12 -15.22
C ILE A 6 -0.70 -1.76 -14.25
N VAL A 7 -0.32 -1.58 -12.99
CA VAL A 7 -1.21 -1.10 -11.93
C VAL A 7 -0.63 0.21 -11.44
N THR A 8 -1.42 1.28 -11.53
CA THR A 8 -1.06 2.60 -10.99
C THR A 8 -1.68 2.75 -9.60
N ASP A 9 -0.86 2.98 -8.58
CA ASP A 9 -1.31 3.18 -7.20
C ASP A 9 -0.94 4.59 -6.69
N PRO A 10 -1.92 5.43 -6.30
CA PRO A 10 -1.68 6.74 -5.72
C PRO A 10 -0.96 6.74 -4.36
N ASN A 11 -0.87 5.58 -3.69
CA ASN A 11 -0.12 5.50 -2.42
C ASN A 11 1.39 5.42 -2.64
N LEU A 12 1.85 5.15 -3.88
CA LEU A 12 3.27 5.22 -4.19
C LEU A 12 3.72 6.69 -4.19
N PRO A 13 4.77 7.02 -3.43
CA PRO A 13 5.26 8.38 -3.34
C PRO A 13 5.88 8.83 -4.67
N THR A 14 5.49 10.02 -5.14
CA THR A 14 5.88 10.59 -6.44
C THR A 14 7.02 11.60 -6.32
N ASN A 15 7.80 11.50 -5.24
CA ASN A 15 8.80 12.51 -4.87
C ASN A 15 10.18 11.93 -4.53
N LEU A 16 10.48 10.71 -4.99
CA LEU A 16 11.74 10.03 -4.67
C LEU A 16 12.73 10.19 -5.80
N GLY A 17 13.48 11.27 -5.82
CA GLY A 17 14.55 11.49 -6.79
C GLY A 17 15.64 12.40 -6.24
N ASN A 18 16.84 12.32 -6.82
CA ASN A 18 18.02 13.07 -6.38
C ASN A 18 18.01 14.56 -6.79
N GLU A 19 16.99 15.00 -7.54
CA GLU A 19 16.84 16.38 -7.99
C GLU A 19 16.38 17.28 -6.82
N THR A 20 17.18 18.28 -6.48
CA THR A 20 16.88 19.28 -5.43
C THR A 20 16.02 20.39 -6.05
N PRO A 21 14.91 20.87 -5.46
CA PRO A 21 14.48 20.75 -4.06
C PRO A 21 13.33 19.76 -3.79
N ALA A 22 12.83 19.07 -4.81
CA ALA A 22 11.85 18.00 -4.68
C ALA A 22 12.07 17.03 -5.85
N GLY A 23 12.47 15.80 -5.55
CA GLY A 23 12.52 14.75 -6.56
C GLY A 23 11.16 14.64 -7.24
N THR A 24 11.14 14.46 -8.55
CA THR A 24 9.92 14.33 -9.36
C THR A 24 9.78 12.92 -9.91
N GLU A 25 10.41 11.96 -9.22
CA GLU A 25 10.49 10.58 -9.65
C GLU A 25 9.42 9.74 -8.95
N ASP A 26 8.78 8.91 -9.76
CA ASP A 26 7.85 7.86 -9.37
C ASP A 26 8.59 6.52 -9.38
N PRO A 27 8.72 5.82 -8.24
CA PRO A 27 9.35 4.51 -8.20
C PRO A 27 8.48 3.49 -8.93
N ILE A 28 9.11 2.63 -9.72
CA ILE A 28 8.43 1.54 -10.42
C ILE A 28 8.78 0.22 -9.74
N LEU A 29 7.76 -0.46 -9.23
CA LEU A 29 7.91 -1.79 -8.64
C LEU A 29 7.58 -2.87 -9.67
N ILE A 30 8.55 -3.72 -9.98
CA ILE A 30 8.36 -4.93 -10.78
C ILE A 30 8.33 -6.11 -9.83
N MET A 31 7.19 -6.78 -9.75
CA MET A 31 7.00 -7.90 -8.84
C MET A 31 6.20 -9.02 -9.47
N ARG A 32 6.49 -10.26 -9.06
CA ARG A 32 5.57 -11.38 -9.31
C ARG A 32 4.49 -11.40 -8.24
N LEU A 33 3.31 -10.89 -8.57
CA LEU A 33 2.16 -10.79 -7.65
C LEU A 33 1.79 -12.13 -6.97
N SER A 34 1.98 -13.28 -7.63
CA SER A 34 1.70 -14.59 -7.03
C SER A 34 2.59 -14.96 -5.84
N ASP A 35 3.77 -14.34 -5.74
CA ASP A 35 4.74 -14.63 -4.69
C ASP A 35 4.48 -13.77 -3.43
N ASN A 36 3.66 -12.73 -3.55
CA ASN A 36 3.30 -11.79 -2.49
C ASN A 36 1.90 -12.13 -1.97
N ILE A 37 1.85 -12.85 -0.85
CA ILE A 37 0.59 -13.32 -0.26
C ILE A 37 0.09 -12.32 0.79
N LEU A 38 -1.17 -11.92 0.63
CA LEU A 38 -1.94 -11.16 1.62
C LEU A 38 -2.88 -12.11 2.36
N TRP A 39 -2.77 -12.11 3.69
CA TRP A 39 -3.69 -12.82 4.58
C TRP A 39 -4.62 -11.81 5.20
N GLU A 40 -5.91 -11.93 4.94
CA GLU A 40 -6.93 -11.07 5.51
C GLU A 40 -8.03 -11.88 6.19
N SER A 41 -8.50 -11.36 7.33
CA SER A 41 -9.76 -11.80 7.91
C SER A 41 -10.90 -10.97 7.34
N GLY A 42 -12.07 -11.59 7.14
CA GLY A 42 -13.27 -10.85 6.76
C GLY A 42 -13.57 -9.70 7.72
N ILE A 43 -14.15 -8.62 7.19
CA ILE A 43 -14.51 -7.43 7.95
C ILE A 43 -15.50 -7.80 9.06
N ARG A 44 -15.18 -7.43 10.30
CA ARG A 44 -16.05 -7.62 11.46
C ARG A 44 -16.53 -6.28 11.96
N THR A 45 -17.84 -6.17 12.17
CA THR A 45 -18.48 -4.96 12.70
C THR A 45 -19.13 -5.28 14.04
N ARG A 46 -18.93 -4.43 15.05
CA ARG A 46 -19.63 -4.51 16.33
C ARG A 46 -20.17 -3.15 16.76
N ALA A 47 -21.40 -3.14 17.24
CA ALA A 47 -22.02 -1.98 17.88
C ALA A 47 -21.99 -2.19 19.39
N MET A 48 -21.42 -1.23 20.12
CA MET A 48 -21.35 -1.24 21.58
C MET A 48 -22.26 -0.14 22.13
N PRO A 49 -23.48 -0.50 22.56
CA PRO A 49 -24.43 0.47 23.11
C PRO A 49 -24.02 0.99 24.50
N GLU A 50 -23.17 0.26 25.24
CA GLU A 50 -22.75 0.63 26.61
C GLU A 50 -21.31 1.14 26.65
N THR A 51 -20.99 2.13 25.82
CA THR A 51 -19.65 2.74 25.85
C THR A 51 -19.66 3.93 26.81
N LEU A 52 -19.34 3.67 28.09
CA LEU A 52 -19.28 4.66 29.17
C LEU A 52 -20.66 5.16 29.63
N SER A 53 -21.13 4.63 30.76
CA SER A 53 -22.47 4.84 31.36
C SER A 53 -22.90 6.31 31.59
N GLY A 54 -21.99 7.28 31.46
CA GLY A 54 -22.27 8.71 31.62
C GLY A 54 -22.61 9.48 30.34
N GLN A 55 -22.52 8.86 29.15
CA GLN A 55 -22.77 9.53 27.87
C GLN A 55 -23.65 8.64 26.98
N LEU A 56 -24.74 9.21 26.44
CA LEU A 56 -25.69 8.53 25.53
C LEU A 56 -25.07 8.33 24.13
N THR A 57 -24.00 7.54 24.03
CA THR A 57 -23.28 7.31 22.76
C THR A 57 -23.13 5.83 22.44
N VAL A 58 -23.23 5.47 21.16
CA VAL A 58 -23.00 4.11 20.66
C VAL A 58 -21.66 4.08 19.95
N ARG A 59 -20.77 3.18 20.34
CA ARG A 59 -19.49 3.01 19.66
C ARG A 59 -19.62 1.95 18.58
N LEU A 60 -19.39 2.35 17.34
CA LEU A 60 -19.27 1.47 16.20
C LEU A 60 -17.79 1.11 16.02
N GLN A 61 -17.47 -0.18 16.00
CA GLN A 61 -16.13 -0.65 15.68
C GLN A 61 -16.16 -1.55 14.46
N VAL A 62 -15.32 -1.20 13.50
CA VAL A 62 -15.02 -2.01 12.33
C VAL A 62 -13.57 -2.45 12.47
N PHE A 63 -13.32 -3.76 12.42
CA PHE A 63 -11.97 -4.31 12.52
C PHE A 63 -11.79 -5.50 11.59
N GLY A 64 -10.56 -5.67 11.14
CA GLY A 64 -10.09 -6.81 10.37
C GLY A 64 -8.63 -7.05 10.72
N TYR A 65 -8.18 -8.29 10.57
CA TYR A 65 -6.78 -8.64 10.74
C TYR A 65 -6.15 -8.79 9.37
N LEU A 66 -4.98 -8.18 9.18
CA LEU A 66 -4.21 -8.26 7.94
C LEU A 66 -2.77 -8.64 8.24
N ALA A 67 -2.20 -9.53 7.44
CA ALA A 67 -0.79 -9.87 7.47
C ALA A 67 -0.28 -10.01 6.04
N PHE A 68 0.84 -9.35 5.73
CA PHE A 68 1.45 -9.36 4.41
C PHE A 68 2.82 -10.01 4.46
N THR A 69 3.05 -11.02 3.63
CA THR A 69 4.34 -11.75 3.59
C THR A 69 5.13 -11.38 2.34
N ALA A 70 5.89 -10.28 2.40
CA ALA A 70 6.71 -9.78 1.29
C ALA A 70 8.08 -10.46 1.17
N ALA A 71 8.64 -10.95 2.27
CA ALA A 71 10.04 -11.39 2.34
C ALA A 71 10.24 -12.90 2.10
N ARG A 72 9.22 -13.62 1.61
CA ARG A 72 9.36 -15.06 1.32
C ARG A 72 10.29 -15.31 0.13
N TYR A 73 10.17 -14.48 -0.90
CA TYR A 73 11.04 -14.49 -2.07
C TYR A 73 11.52 -13.06 -2.34
N PRO A 74 12.51 -12.53 -1.61
CA PRO A 74 12.92 -11.13 -1.73
C PRO A 74 13.42 -10.76 -3.13
N GLN A 75 13.90 -11.75 -3.90
CA GLN A 75 14.35 -11.56 -5.28
C GLN A 75 13.19 -11.52 -6.31
N SER A 76 11.93 -11.75 -5.89
CA SER A 76 10.77 -11.69 -6.79
C SER A 76 10.26 -10.27 -7.03
N THR A 77 10.79 -9.28 -6.28
CA THR A 77 10.44 -7.86 -6.36
C THR A 77 11.69 -7.05 -6.63
N ALA A 78 11.62 -6.16 -7.61
CA ALA A 78 12.69 -5.22 -7.96
C ALA A 78 12.10 -3.81 -8.02
N GLU A 79 12.83 -2.86 -7.47
CA GLU A 79 12.51 -1.44 -7.53
C GLU A 79 13.41 -0.78 -8.58
N ILE A 80 12.81 0.00 -9.47
CA ILE A 80 13.51 0.84 -10.43
C ILE A 80 13.47 2.27 -9.89
N THR A 81 14.65 2.85 -9.69
CA THR A 81 14.86 4.24 -9.26
C THR A 81 15.89 4.96 -10.15
N GLY A 82 16.08 6.26 -9.97
CA GLY A 82 16.98 7.10 -10.77
C GLY A 82 16.39 7.61 -12.08
N LEU A 83 15.06 7.68 -12.19
CA LEU A 83 14.36 8.19 -13.37
C LEU A 83 14.42 9.72 -13.43
N THR A 84 14.94 10.28 -14.52
CA THR A 84 14.92 11.72 -14.78
C THR A 84 13.63 12.12 -15.50
N ALA A 85 13.03 13.23 -15.09
CA ALA A 85 11.86 13.77 -15.76
C ALA A 85 12.15 14.05 -17.26
N PRO A 86 11.26 13.66 -18.20
CA PRO A 86 11.47 13.92 -19.61
C PRO A 86 11.33 15.42 -19.92
N THR A 87 12.33 16.00 -20.60
CA THR A 87 12.24 17.37 -21.14
C THR A 87 11.63 17.31 -22.53
N PHE A 88 10.46 17.94 -22.71
CA PHE A 88 9.82 18.12 -24.01
C PHE A 88 10.31 19.39 -24.71
#